data_AF-A0A8J6MVD1-F1
#
_entry.id   AF-A0A8J6MVD1-F1
#
_cell.length_a   1.000
_cell.length_b   1.000
_cell.length_c   1.000
_cell.angle_alpha   90.00
_cell.angle_beta   90.00
_cell.angle_gamma   90.00
#
_symmetry.space_group_name_H-M   'P 1'
#
loop_
_entity.id
_entity.type
_entity.pdbx_description
1 polymer ?
#
loop_
_entity_poly.entity_id
_entity_poly.type
_entity_poly.pdbx_seq_one_letter_code
_entity_poly.pdbx_strand_id
1 'polypeptide(L)' 'MATVKDIARLAGVSPSTVSRVMSGDATFSVSEETRNKIIASAMQLKYKSVPRKTSKTDQM' A
#
# COMPACT_ATOMS: atom_id res chain seq x y z
N MET A 1 0.64 -2.94 -12.51
CA MET A 1 1.40 -2.09 -11.57
C MET A 1 0.91 -2.43 -10.17
N ALA A 2 1.79 -2.86 -9.25
CA ALA A 2 1.35 -3.20 -7.90
C ALA A 2 0.85 -1.94 -7.19
N THR A 3 -0.35 -2.00 -6.63
CA THR A 3 -0.99 -0.89 -5.94
C THR A 3 -1.16 -1.19 -4.44
N VAL A 4 -1.45 -0.15 -3.65
CA VAL A 4 -1.81 -0.28 -2.22
C VAL A 4 -2.97 -1.29 -2.03
N LYS A 5 -3.89 -1.39 -2.99
CA LYS A 5 -5.00 -2.36 -2.97
C LYS A 5 -4.51 -3.80 -3.09
N ASP A 6 -3.46 -4.05 -3.87
CA ASP A 6 -2.89 -5.39 -4.04
C ASP A 6 -2.16 -5.82 -2.76
N ILE A 7 -1.41 -4.92 -2.14
CA ILE A 7 -0.78 -5.16 -0.83
C ILE A 7 -1.85 -5.47 0.21
N ALA A 8 -2.94 -4.69 0.24
CA ALA A 8 -4.03 -4.86 1.18
C ALA A 8 -4.70 -6.24 1.04
N ARG A 9 -4.96 -6.68 -0.21
CA ARG A 9 -5.50 -8.02 -0.48
C ARG A 9 -4.57 -9.14 -0.01
N LEU A 10 -3.26 -9.03 -0.27
CA LEU A 10 -2.29 -10.05 0.15
C LEU A 10 -2.10 -10.09 1.67
N ALA A 11 -2.09 -8.92 2.32
CA ALA A 11 -1.91 -8.82 3.77
C ALA A 11 -3.23 -9.09 4.55
N GLY A 12 -4.36 -9.23 3.86
CA GLY A 12 -5.67 -9.46 4.49
C GLY A 12 -6.20 -8.26 5.26
N VAL A 13 -5.81 -7.04 4.86
CA VAL A 13 -6.20 -5.78 5.52
C VAL A 13 -6.89 -4.83 4.56
N SER A 14 -7.40 -3.71 5.09
CA SER A 14 -7.97 -2.66 4.25
C SER A 14 -6.87 -1.83 3.56
N PRO A 15 -7.12 -1.31 2.34
CA PRO A 15 -6.18 -0.41 1.67
C PRO A 15 -5.94 0.87 2.47
N SER A 16 -6.92 1.31 3.26
CA SER A 16 -6.80 2.41 4.20
C SER A 16 -5.76 2.10 5.29
N THR A 17 -5.76 0.88 5.84
CA THR A 17 -4.76 0.38 6.81
C THR A 17 -3.36 0.43 6.20
N VAL A 18 -3.17 -0.12 5.00
CA VAL A 18 -1.86 -0.11 4.32
C VAL A 18 -1.40 1.31 4.04
N SER A 19 -2.28 2.17 3.53
CA SER A 19 -1.96 3.58 3.27
C SER A 19 -1.52 4.27 4.55
N ARG A 20 -2.24 4.08 5.65
CA ARG A 20 -1.98 4.77 6.92
C ARG A 20 -0.66 4.28 7.57
N VAL A 21 -0.38 2.98 7.47
CA VAL A 21 0.89 2.36 7.91
C VAL A 21 2.07 2.79 7.04
N MET A 22 1.91 2.81 5.70
CA MET A 22 2.96 3.27 4.78
C MET A 22 3.19 4.78 4.84
N SER A 23 2.15 5.56 5.10
CA SER A 23 2.23 7.01 5.30
C SER A 23 2.82 7.38 6.67
N GLY A 24 2.99 6.42 7.59
CA GLY A 24 3.57 6.67 8.90
C GLY A 24 2.66 7.48 9.84
N ASP A 25 1.35 7.33 9.71
CA ASP A 25 0.39 8.03 10.54
C ASP A 25 0.55 7.62 12.02
N ALA A 26 0.98 8.57 12.85
CA ALA A 26 1.31 8.31 14.25
C ALA A 26 0.08 8.02 15.13
N THR A 27 -1.14 8.33 14.66
CA THR A 27 -2.38 8.05 15.39
C THR A 27 -2.90 6.63 15.14
N PHE A 28 -2.33 5.93 14.16
CA PHE A 28 -2.79 4.62 13.73
C PHE A 28 -1.72 3.56 13.94
N SER A 29 -1.84 2.83 15.05
CA SER A 29 -1.03 1.64 15.34
C SER A 29 -1.80 0.38 14.98
N VAL A 30 -1.13 -0.52 14.26
CA VAL A 30 -1.60 -1.89 14.00
C VAL A 30 -0.77 -2.87 14.81
N SER A 31 -1.28 -4.09 14.99
CA SER A 31 -0.47 -5.16 15.58
C SER A 31 0.80 -5.40 14.77
N GLU A 32 1.86 -5.81 15.45
CA GLU A 32 3.15 -6.12 14.81
C GLU A 32 3.00 -7.21 13.75
N GLU A 33 2.13 -8.20 13.99
CA GLU A 33 1.77 -9.22 13.00
C GLU A 33 1.22 -8.60 11.71
N THR A 34 0.30 -7.64 11.84
CA THR A 34 -0.30 -6.94 10.70
C THR A 34 0.73 -6.10 9.97
N ARG A 35 1.58 -5.38 10.70
CA ARG A 35 2.68 -4.58 10.14
C ARG A 35 3.64 -5.47 9.34
N ASN A 36 4.03 -6.62 9.90
CA ASN A 36 4.90 -7.58 9.23
C ASN A 36 4.26 -8.16 7.97
N LYS A 37 2.96 -8.51 8.00
CA LYS A 37 2.22 -8.94 6.79
C LYS A 37 2.25 -7.86 5.71
N ILE A 38 1.93 -6.61 6.06
CA ILE A 38 1.94 -5.48 5.11
C ILE A 38 3.33 -5.29 4.49
N ILE A 39 4.39 -5.29 5.31
CA ILE A 39 5.77 -5.13 4.84
C ILE A 39 6.18 -6.30 3.95
N ALA A 40 5.90 -7.54 4.35
CA ALA A 40 6.21 -8.72 3.57
C ALA A 40 5.48 -8.74 2.22
N SER A 41 4.18 -8.38 2.19
CA SER A 41 3.41 -8.24 0.95
C SER A 41 3.95 -7.12 0.06
N ALA A 42 4.34 -5.98 0.64
CA ALA A 42 4.94 -4.87 -0.11
C ALA A 42 6.30 -5.25 -0.73
N MET A 43 7.13 -6.00 0.01
CA MET A 43 8.41 -6.54 -0.50
C MET A 43 8.18 -7.55 -1.64
N GLN A 44 7.26 -8.50 -1.45
CA GLN A 44 6.91 -9.51 -2.46
C GLN A 44 6.41 -8.89 -3.77
N LEU A 45 5.57 -7.87 -3.65
CA LEU A 45 5.05 -7.13 -4.80
C LEU A 45 6.09 -6.20 -5.45
N LYS A 46 7.33 -6.16 -4.92
CA LYS A 46 8.36 -5.17 -5.25
C LYS A 46 7.74 -3.78 -5.40
N TYR A 47 6.95 -3.37 -4.40
CA TYR A 47 6.20 -2.12 -4.41
C TYR A 47 7.18 -0.94 -4.50
N LYS A 48 7.62 -0.63 -5.72
CA LYS A 48 8.13 0.67 -6.08
C LYS A 48 6.88 1.54 -6.07
N SER A 49 6.80 2.42 -5.08
CA SER A 49 5.96 3.61 -5.15
C SER A 49 6.40 4.35 -6.42
N VAL A 50 5.86 3.95 -7.56
CA VAL A 50 5.99 4.71 -8.79
C VAL A 50 5.06 5.90 -8.55
N PRO A 51 5.60 7.12 -8.41
CA PRO A 51 4.76 8.29 -8.32
C PRO A 51 3.84 8.21 -9.53
N ARG A 52 2.54 8.13 -9.25
CA ARG A 52 1.51 8.01 -10.26
C ARG A 52 1.61 9.30 -11.07
N LYS A 53 2.36 9.29 -12.18
CA LYS A 53 2.23 10.32 -13.21
C LYS A 53 0.77 10.31 -13.57
N THR A 54 0.09 11.37 -13.17
CA THR A 54 -1.27 11.71 -13.58
C THR A 54 -1.25 11.88 -15.10
N SER A 55 -1.31 10.78 -15.85
CA SER A 55 -1.79 10.82 -17.23
C SER A 55 -3.31 10.80 -17.18
N LYS A 56 -3.86 11.95 -16.80
CA LYS A 56 -5.12 12.43 -17.38
C LYS A 56 -4.69 13.48 -18.40
N THR A 57 -4.26 13.02 -19.57
CA THR A 57 -4.26 13.84 -20.78
C THR A 57 -4.94 12.99 -21.84
N ASP A 58 -6.24 13.25 -21.95
CA ASP A 58 -6.89 13.53 -23.22
C ASP A 58 -6.66 12.51 -24.33
N GLN A 59 -7.61 11.59 -24.47
CA GLN A 59 -7.93 11.02 -25.78
C GLN A 59 -9.28 11.61 -26.19
N MET A 60 -9.27 12.62 -27.05
CA MET A 60 -10.22 12.82 -28.17
C MET A 60 -9.78 13.99 -29.05
#